data_AF-M5T794-F1
#
_entry.id   AF-M5T794-F1
#
_cell.length_a   1.000
_cell.length_b   1.000
_cell.length_c   1.000
_cell.angle_alpha   90.00
_cell.angle_beta   90.00
_cell.angle_gamma   90.00
#
_symmetry.space_group_name_H-M   'P 1'
#
loop_
_entity.id
_entity.type
_entity.pdbx_description
1 polymer ?
#
loop_
_entity_poly.entity_id
_entity_poly.type
_entity_poly.pdbx_seq_one_letter_code
_entity_poly.pdbx_strand_id
1 'polypeptide(L)' 'MQVSSDQSWHVTLTGTVDEINDRALVVAIARTTPGVTVVRSEITLTKQN' A
#
# COMPACT_ATOMS: atom_id res chain seq x y z
N MET A 1 7.01 5.53 4.53
CA MET A 1 5.71 4.90 4.23
C MET A 1 4.63 5.65 4.94
N GLN A 2 3.66 6.20 4.23
CA GLN A 2 2.52 6.89 4.82
C GLN A 2 1.23 6.18 4.38
N VAL A 3 0.31 5.98 5.32
CA VAL A 3 -0.99 5.35 5.09
C VAL A 3 -2.06 6.41 5.32
N SER A 4 -2.88 6.66 4.30
CA SER A 4 -3.99 7.62 4.37
C SER A 4 -5.28 6.95 3.91
N SER A 5 -6.39 7.27 4.58
CA SER A 5 -7.74 6.76 4.28
C SER A 5 -8.61 7.89 3.71
N ASP A 6 -9.16 7.69 2.50
CA ASP A 6 -9.95 8.70 1.75
C ASP A 6 -11.47 8.58 1.99
N GLN A 7 -11.94 7.34 2.23
CA GLN A 7 -13.30 6.99 2.67
C GLN A 7 -13.17 5.87 3.71
N SER A 8 -14.17 5.66 4.57
CA SER A 8 -14.11 4.73 5.73
C SER A 8 -13.80 3.26 5.41
N TRP A 9 -13.54 2.92 4.14
CA TRP A 9 -13.27 1.58 3.62
C TRP A 9 -12.22 1.57 2.50
N HIS A 10 -11.63 2.73 2.16
CA HIS A 10 -10.65 2.88 1.07
C HIS A 10 -9.31 3.34 1.64
N VAL A 11 -8.27 2.56 1.35
CA VAL A 11 -6.89 2.85 1.79
C VAL A 11 -6.02 3.15 0.59
N THR A 12 -5.31 4.28 0.65
CA THR A 12 -4.29 4.65 -0.33
C THR A 12 -2.91 4.55 0.32
N LEU A 13 -2.07 3.70 -0.26
CA LEU A 13 -0.69 3.48 0.17
C LEU A 13 0.26 4.32 -0.68
N THR A 14 0.96 5.26 -0.06
CA THR A 14 1.93 6.13 -0.74
C THR A 14 3.30 6.04 -0.07
N GLY A 15 4.34 6.08 -0.90
CA GLY A 15 5.73 6.06 -0.43
C GLY A 15 6.67 5.35 -1.38
N THR A 16 7.93 5.27 -0.98
CA THR A 16 8.99 4.61 -1.75
C THR A 16 9.47 3.37 -1.00
N VAL A 17 9.67 2.26 -1.70
CA VAL A 17 10.31 1.03 -1.17
C VAL A 17 11.46 0.60 -2.03
N ASP A 18 12.45 -0.04 -1.40
CA ASP A 18 13.63 -0.52 -2.11
C ASP A 18 13.37 -1.84 -2.85
N GLU A 19 12.42 -2.65 -2.40
CA GLU A 19 12.17 -3.99 -2.94
C GLU A 19 10.70 -4.26 -3.30
N ILE A 20 10.49 -5.04 -4.36
CA ILE A 20 9.14 -5.40 -4.82
C ILE A 20 8.39 -6.29 -3.80
N ASN A 21 9.14 -7.06 -3.02
CA ASN A 21 8.59 -7.89 -1.94
C ASN A 21 7.97 -7.03 -0.84
N ASP A 22 8.62 -5.91 -0.46
CA ASP A 22 8.07 -4.96 0.51
C ASP A 22 6.76 -4.35 0.00
N ARG A 23 6.71 -3.98 -1.28
CA ARG A 23 5.47 -3.51 -1.90
C ARG A 23 4.36 -4.55 -1.80
N ALA A 24 4.65 -5.81 -2.11
CA ALA A 24 3.67 -6.89 -2.05
C ALA A 24 3.18 -7.14 -0.63
N LEU A 25 4.07 -7.12 0.36
CA LEU A 25 3.74 -7.32 1.77
C LEU A 25 2.81 -6.21 2.29
N VAL A 26 3.13 -4.94 2.01
CA VAL A 26 2.33 -3.79 2.45
C VAL A 26 0.93 -3.83 1.84
N VAL A 27 0.81 -4.19 0.55
CA VAL A 27 -0.50 -4.35 -0.11
C VAL A 27 -1.30 -5.51 0.50
N ALA A 28 -0.65 -6.63 0.83
CA ALA A 28 -1.31 -7.77 1.45
C ALA A 28 -1.85 -7.42 2.85
N ILE A 29 -1.07 -6.70 3.66
CA ILE A 29 -1.52 -6.22 4.97
C ILE A 29 -2.74 -5.32 4.80
N ALA A 30 -2.68 -4.30 3.93
CA ALA A 30 -3.81 -3.40 3.72
C ALA A 30 -5.09 -4.12 3.27
N ARG A 31 -4.97 -5.17 2.45
CA ARG A 31 -6.12 -5.98 1.99
C ARG A 31 -6.69 -6.92 3.06
N THR A 32 -5.86 -7.35 4.01
CA THR A 32 -6.29 -8.26 5.08
C THR A 32 -6.78 -7.53 6.32
N THR A 33 -6.58 -6.21 6.38
CA THR A 33 -7.14 -5.35 7.43
C THR A 33 -8.68 -5.36 7.37
N PRO A 34 -9.36 -5.80 8.44
CA PRO A 34 -10.82 -5.79 8.50
C PRO A 34 -11.40 -4.40 8.26
N GLY A 35 -12.42 -4.30 7.42
CA GLY A 35 -13.05 -3.03 7.04
C GLY A 35 -12.42 -2.35 5.81
N VAL A 36 -11.33 -2.88 5.26
CA VAL A 36 -10.78 -2.40 3.99
C VAL A 36 -11.46 -3.08 2.82
N THR A 37 -12.13 -2.29 1.99
CA THR A 37 -12.83 -2.76 0.79
C THR A 37 -12.01 -2.49 -0.47
N VAL A 38 -11.27 -1.37 -0.50
CA VAL A 38 -10.44 -0.97 -1.64
C VAL A 38 -9.05 -0.58 -1.19
N VAL A 39 -8.04 -1.14 -1.85
CA VAL A 39 -6.63 -0.78 -1.65
C VAL A 39 -6.08 -0.21 -2.95
N ARG A 40 -5.69 1.07 -2.91
CA ARG A 40 -4.95 1.73 -3.97
C ARG A 40 -3.48 1.82 -3.56
N SER A 41 -2.59 1.32 -4.43
CA SER A 41 -1.16 1.32 -4.18
C SER A 41 -0.46 2.25 -5.16
N GLU A 42 0.05 3.36 -4.65
CA GLU A 42 0.87 4.36 -5.38
C GLU A 42 2.32 4.33 -4.85
N ILE A 43 2.78 3.14 -4.45
CA ILE A 43 4.14 2.90 -3.98
C ILE A 43 5.11 2.88 -5.16
N THR A 44 6.16 3.69 -5.07
CA THR A 44 7.27 3.77 -6.02
C THR A 44 8.41 2.86 -5.57
N LEU A 45 9.06 2.19 -6.52
CA LEU A 45 10.26 1.39 -6.24
C LEU A 45 11.52 2.25 -6.40
N THR A 46 12.38 2.32 -5.38
CA THR A 46 13.66 3.04 -5.43
C THR A 46 14.64 2.33 -6.37
N LYS A 47 14.57 1.01 -6.43
CA LYS A 47 15.28 0.19 -7.43
C LYS A 47 14.31 -0.21 -8.54
N GLN A 48 14.26 0.58 -9.59
CA GLN A 48 13.78 0.12 -10.88
C GLN A 48 14.96 -0.60 -11.55
N ASN A 49 14.97 -1.93 -11.47
CA ASN A 49 15.94 -2.75 -12.19
C ASN A 49 15.70 -2.65 -13.70
#